data_AF-X1V5V5-F1
#
_entry.id   AF-X1V5V5-F1
#
_cell.length_a   1.000
_cell.length_b   1.000
_cell.length_c   1.000
_cell.angle_alpha   90.00
_cell.angle_beta   90.00
_cell.angle_gamma   90.00
#
_symmetry.space_group_name_H-M   'P 1'
#
loop_
_entity.id
_entity.type
_entity.pdbx_description
1 polymer ?
#
loop_
_entity_poly.entity_id
_entity_poly.type
_entity_poly.pdbx_seq_one_letter_code
_entity_poly.pdbx_strand_id
1 'polypeptide(L)'
;MIQFDPVRHEYWEGGVRLPSVTEILKRVGLLDTKGFSRESANFGTAVHDATAEIDLGQKRLEDFEGDPMYTYLKAWIRFKEARHPEILEVEQIVGGVEVGCAGTLDRLVLLPWDPRPCVIDLKTGKAKLWHPLQLAGYCYAAQKEYRRMAVYINGYGAFRTEEFREDERDQRIFRGALDFMNRELSAGHRI
;
A
#
# COMPACT_ATOMS: atom_id res chain seq x y z
N MET A 1 7.59 2.24 -18.96
CA MET A 1 7.04 1.07 -18.24
C MET A 1 7.94 0.83 -17.07
N ILE A 2 7.36 0.77 -15.88
CA ILE A 2 8.09 0.57 -14.64
C ILE A 2 8.38 -0.92 -14.47
N GLN A 3 9.62 -1.24 -14.14
CA GLN A 3 10.08 -2.55 -13.73
C GLN A 3 10.13 -2.58 -12.20
N PHE A 4 9.64 -3.66 -11.60
CA PHE A 4 9.66 -3.87 -10.16
C PHE A 4 10.54 -5.08 -9.82
N ASP A 5 11.50 -4.89 -8.92
CA ASP A 5 12.26 -5.96 -8.30
C ASP A 5 11.60 -6.30 -6.95
N PRO A 6 10.87 -7.42 -6.83
CA PRO A 6 10.16 -7.78 -5.61
C PRO A 6 11.09 -8.19 -4.46
N VAL A 7 12.32 -8.63 -4.76
CA VAL A 7 13.29 -9.06 -3.74
C VAL A 7 13.90 -7.85 -3.05
N ARG A 8 14.26 -6.83 -3.85
CA ARG A 8 14.84 -5.59 -3.34
C ARG A 8 13.80 -4.53 -3.00
N HIS A 9 12.55 -4.74 -3.42
CA HIS A 9 11.46 -3.77 -3.35
C HIS A 9 11.83 -2.45 -4.05
N GLU A 10 12.42 -2.55 -5.25
CA GLU A 10 12.91 -1.41 -6.02
C GLU A 10 12.13 -1.22 -7.32
N TYR A 11 11.93 0.04 -7.70
CA TYR A 11 11.24 0.41 -8.93
C TYR A 11 12.22 1.08 -9.88
N TRP A 12 12.12 0.75 -11.17
CA TRP A 12 13.01 1.25 -12.21
C TRP A 12 12.24 1.63 -13.46
N GLU A 13 12.59 2.74 -14.09
CA GLU A 13 12.07 3.09 -15.41
C GLU A 13 13.18 3.70 -16.26
N GLY A 14 13.43 3.11 -17.43
CA GLY A 14 14.49 3.60 -18.34
C GLY A 14 15.89 3.61 -17.72
N GLY A 15 16.18 2.71 -16.78
CA GLY A 15 17.44 2.68 -16.04
C GLY A 15 17.54 3.67 -14.86
N VAL A 16 16.49 4.46 -14.61
CA VAL A 16 16.39 5.36 -13.45
C VAL A 16 15.71 4.63 -12.30
N ARG A 17 16.37 4.58 -11.13
CA ARG A 17 15.75 4.08 -9.89
C ARG A 17 14.73 5.09 -9.38
N LEU A 18 13.51 4.64 -9.17
CA LEU A 18 12.43 5.44 -8.59
C LEU A 18 12.31 5.10 -7.10
N PRO A 19 12.31 6.11 -6.23
CA PRO A 19 12.05 5.90 -4.81
C PRO A 19 10.58 5.49 -4.60
N SER A 20 10.35 4.52 -3.72
CA SER A 20 8.99 4.10 -3.39
C SER A 20 8.28 5.13 -2.48
N VAL A 21 6.94 5.13 -2.49
CA VAL A 21 6.13 5.92 -1.55
C VAL A 21 6.56 5.71 -0.08
N THR A 22 6.82 4.47 0.32
CA THR A 22 7.23 4.14 1.69
C THR A 22 8.67 4.53 1.97
N GLU A 23 9.57 4.44 0.99
CA GLU A 23 10.96 4.93 1.11
C GLU A 23 10.99 6.44 1.35
N ILE A 24 10.18 7.21 0.62
CA ILE A 24 10.06 8.67 0.78
C ILE A 24 9.64 9.01 2.21
N LEU A 25 8.54 8.42 2.68
CA LEU A 25 8.02 8.69 4.04
C LEU A 25 9.01 8.26 5.13
N LYS A 26 9.72 7.15 4.92
CA LYS A 26 10.75 6.68 5.85
C LYS A 26 11.95 7.63 5.88
N ARG A 27 12.38 8.12 4.72
CA ARG A 27 13.54 9.01 4.59
C ARG A 27 13.38 10.30 5.39
N VAL A 28 12.17 10.87 5.41
CA VAL A 28 11.86 12.10 6.16
C VAL A 28 11.38 11.84 7.60
N GLY A 29 11.42 10.58 8.07
CA GLY A 29 11.06 10.23 9.44
C GLY A 29 9.56 10.20 9.75
N LEU A 30 8.69 10.22 8.73
CA LEU A 30 7.24 10.11 8.91
C LEU A 30 6.78 8.65 9.10
N LEU A 31 7.48 7.73 8.43
CA LEU A 31 7.28 6.29 8.59
C LEU A 31 8.32 5.78 9.60
N ASP A 32 7.92 5.65 10.86
CA ASP A 32 8.76 5.08 11.91
C ASP A 32 8.62 3.55 11.94
N THR A 33 9.67 2.85 11.52
CA THR A 33 9.75 1.39 11.61
C THR A 33 10.38 0.88 12.92
N LYS A 34 10.69 1.74 13.89
CA LYS A 34 11.26 1.31 15.17
C LYS A 34 10.26 0.41 15.91
N GLY A 35 10.71 -0.80 16.25
CA GLY A 35 9.91 -1.81 16.94
C GLY A 35 9.14 -2.77 16.03
N PHE A 36 9.22 -2.63 14.70
CA PHE A 36 8.77 -3.70 13.81
C PHE A 36 9.85 -4.78 13.71
N SER A 37 9.51 -6.00 14.11
CA SER A 37 10.39 -7.14 13.91
C SER A 37 10.39 -7.55 12.43
N ARG A 38 11.50 -8.12 11.96
CA ARG A 38 11.60 -8.60 10.58
C ARG A 38 10.58 -9.69 10.30
N GLU A 39 10.32 -10.54 11.29
CA GLU A 39 9.32 -11.60 11.25
C GLU A 39 7.90 -11.02 11.06
N SER A 40 7.57 -9.94 11.77
CA SER A 40 6.26 -9.28 11.64
C SER A 40 6.09 -8.63 10.27
N ALA A 41 7.15 -8.03 9.72
CA ALA A 41 7.14 -7.46 8.37
C ALA A 41 6.95 -8.55 7.30
N ASN A 42 7.74 -9.63 7.37
CA ASN A 42 7.64 -10.77 6.47
C ASN A 42 6.26 -11.44 6.54
N PHE A 43 5.70 -11.58 7.74
CA PHE A 43 4.35 -12.12 7.93
C PHE A 43 3.30 -11.22 7.28
N GLY A 44 3.42 -9.89 7.44
CA GLY A 44 2.55 -8.93 6.75
C GLY A 44 2.61 -9.09 5.23
N THR A 45 3.81 -9.17 4.65
CA THR A 45 3.99 -9.40 3.21
C THR A 45 3.33 -10.72 2.77
N ALA A 46 3.57 -11.82 3.48
CA ALA A 46 2.96 -13.10 3.15
C ALA A 46 1.42 -13.07 3.18
N VAL A 47 0.83 -12.32 4.13
CA VAL A 47 -0.64 -12.12 4.16
C VAL A 47 -1.11 -11.32 2.96
N HIS A 48 -0.41 -10.27 2.54
CA HIS A 48 -0.78 -9.50 1.34
C HIS A 48 -0.73 -10.38 0.09
N ASP A 49 0.38 -11.11 -0.10
CA ASP A 49 0.56 -12.03 -1.23
C ASP A 49 -0.57 -13.07 -1.27
N ALA A 50 -0.87 -13.71 -0.14
CA ALA A 50 -1.95 -14.70 -0.05
C ALA A 50 -3.34 -14.09 -0.34
N THR A 51 -3.63 -12.87 0.14
CA THR A 51 -4.88 -12.20 -0.24
C THR A 51 -4.93 -11.87 -1.74
N ALA A 52 -3.79 -11.56 -2.36
CA ALA A 52 -3.72 -11.24 -3.79
C ALA A 52 -3.96 -12.49 -4.63
N GLU A 53 -3.33 -13.61 -4.27
CA GLU A 53 -3.57 -14.91 -4.90
C GLU A 53 -5.05 -15.32 -4.81
N ILE A 54 -5.70 -15.07 -3.67
CA ILE A 54 -7.15 -15.33 -3.50
C ILE A 54 -8.00 -14.41 -4.38
N ASP A 55 -7.69 -13.12 -4.41
CA ASP A 55 -8.45 -12.13 -5.21
C ASP A 55 -8.32 -12.39 -6.72
N LEU A 56 -7.18 -12.91 -7.16
CA LEU A 56 -6.91 -13.32 -8.54
C LEU A 56 -7.44 -14.72 -8.87
N GLY A 57 -8.08 -15.42 -7.92
CA GLY A 57 -8.62 -16.76 -8.11
C GLY A 57 -7.55 -17.85 -8.26
N GLN A 58 -6.31 -17.58 -7.89
CA GLN A 58 -5.18 -18.50 -7.98
C GLN A 58 -5.16 -19.49 -6.81
N LYS A 59 -5.66 -19.05 -5.65
CA LYS A 59 -5.85 -19.87 -4.45
C LYS A 59 -7.20 -19.62 -3.81
N ARG A 60 -7.58 -20.50 -2.90
CA ARG A 60 -8.78 -20.40 -2.08
C ARG A 60 -8.39 -20.26 -0.61
N LEU A 61 -9.31 -19.77 0.21
CA LEU A 61 -9.09 -19.64 1.66
C LEU A 61 -8.73 -21.00 2.31
N GLU A 62 -9.33 -22.08 1.83
CA GLU A 62 -9.11 -23.43 2.35
C GLU A 62 -7.68 -23.95 2.13
N ASP A 63 -6.96 -23.42 1.13
CA ASP A 63 -5.57 -23.82 0.85
C ASP A 63 -4.60 -23.39 1.96
N PHE A 64 -5.05 -22.50 2.87
CA PHE A 64 -4.28 -21.98 3.99
C PHE A 64 -4.74 -22.55 5.34
N GLU A 65 -5.58 -23.58 5.37
CA GLU A 65 -6.03 -24.16 6.63
C GLU A 65 -4.85 -24.70 7.46
N GLY A 66 -4.78 -24.28 8.73
CA GLY A 66 -3.64 -24.58 9.62
C GLY A 66 -2.46 -23.60 9.52
N ASP A 67 -2.43 -22.72 8.52
CA ASP A 67 -1.44 -21.64 8.43
C ASP A 67 -1.77 -20.49 9.41
N PRO A 68 -0.78 -19.89 10.10
CA PRO A 68 -1.00 -18.73 10.96
C PRO A 68 -1.69 -17.53 10.28
N MET A 69 -1.63 -17.43 8.95
CA MET A 69 -2.30 -16.40 8.14
C MET A 69 -3.80 -16.65 7.98
N TYR A 70 -4.28 -17.88 8.14
CA TYR A 70 -5.67 -18.28 7.81
C TYR A 70 -6.72 -17.34 8.39
N THR A 71 -6.57 -16.93 9.65
CA THR A 71 -7.52 -16.03 10.30
C THR A 71 -7.46 -14.60 9.74
N TYR A 72 -6.29 -14.12 9.34
CA TYR A 72 -6.14 -12.84 8.64
C TYR A 72 -6.82 -12.87 7.26
N LEU A 73 -6.63 -13.95 6.50
CA LEU A 73 -7.29 -14.15 5.20
C LEU A 73 -8.81 -14.21 5.36
N LYS A 74 -9.30 -14.89 6.40
CA LYS A 74 -10.73 -14.91 6.75
C LYS A 74 -11.28 -13.52 7.07
N ALA A 75 -10.50 -12.66 7.72
CA ALA A 75 -10.89 -11.27 7.96
C ALA A 75 -11.03 -10.47 6.66
N TRP A 76 -10.13 -10.68 5.68
CA TRP A 76 -10.23 -10.10 4.34
C TRP A 76 -11.49 -10.57 3.60
N ILE A 77 -11.78 -11.88 3.62
CA ILE A 77 -13.02 -12.42 3.04
C ILE A 77 -14.26 -11.78 3.67
N ARG A 78 -14.32 -11.67 5.00
CA ARG A 78 -15.42 -11.00 5.72
C ARG A 78 -15.58 -9.53 5.32
N PHE A 79 -14.47 -8.82 5.07
CA PHE A 79 -14.55 -7.46 4.52
C PHE A 79 -15.21 -7.45 3.15
N LYS A 80 -14.80 -8.34 2.23
CA LYS A 80 -15.40 -8.44 0.89
C LYS A 80 -16.88 -8.82 0.94
N GLU A 81 -17.26 -9.74 1.83
CA GLU A 81 -18.67 -10.11 2.06
C GLU A 81 -19.49 -8.95 2.63
N ALA A 82 -18.92 -8.15 3.54
CA ALA A 82 -19.65 -7.06 4.17
C ALA A 82 -19.77 -5.81 3.29
N ARG A 83 -18.78 -5.55 2.42
CA ARG A 83 -18.68 -4.31 1.64
C ARG A 83 -18.91 -4.51 0.14
N HIS A 84 -18.92 -5.74 -0.34
CA HIS A 84 -19.07 -6.11 -1.74
C HIS A 84 -18.24 -5.23 -2.70
N PRO A 85 -16.94 -5.01 -2.45
CA PRO A 85 -16.09 -4.26 -3.36
C PRO A 85 -15.94 -5.03 -4.68
N GLU A 86 -16.04 -4.33 -5.80
CA GLU A 86 -15.57 -4.84 -7.08
C GLU A 86 -14.06 -4.55 -7.17
N ILE A 87 -13.25 -5.60 -7.28
CA ILE A 87 -11.79 -5.46 -7.41
C ILE A 87 -11.47 -5.13 -8.87
N LEU A 88 -10.92 -3.93 -9.10
CA LEU A 88 -10.52 -3.46 -10.42
C LEU A 88 -9.08 -3.89 -10.71
N GLU A 89 -8.19 -3.72 -9.73
CA GLU A 89 -6.77 -4.04 -9.86
C GLU A 89 -6.21 -4.59 -8.54
N VAL A 90 -5.21 -5.47 -8.67
CA VAL A 90 -4.49 -6.14 -7.56
C VAL A 90 -2.99 -5.91 -7.77
N GLU A 91 -2.28 -5.44 -6.74
CA GLU A 91 -0.83 -5.19 -6.80
C GLU A 91 -0.43 -4.28 -7.99
N GLN A 92 -1.22 -3.22 -8.24
CA GLN A 92 -0.99 -2.33 -9.37
C GLN A 92 0.19 -1.40 -9.13
N ILE A 93 1.20 -1.45 -10.00
CA ILE A 93 2.31 -0.49 -10.00
C ILE A 93 1.85 0.84 -10.60
N VAL A 94 2.15 1.93 -9.90
CA VAL A 94 1.88 3.31 -10.31
C VAL A 94 3.13 4.18 -10.15
N GLY A 95 3.18 5.31 -10.86
CA GLY A 95 4.29 6.27 -10.81
C GLY A 95 5.00 6.48 -12.14
N GLY A 96 6.25 6.89 -12.07
CA GLY A 96 7.15 7.03 -13.21
C GLY A 96 8.23 8.09 -12.99
N VAL A 97 9.17 8.20 -13.94
CA VAL A 97 10.25 9.20 -13.91
C VAL A 97 9.69 10.63 -13.89
N GLU A 98 8.63 10.90 -14.65
CA GLU A 98 7.99 12.23 -14.68
C GLU A 98 7.38 12.62 -13.33
N VAL A 99 6.87 11.64 -12.58
CA VAL A 99 6.30 11.85 -11.24
C VAL A 99 7.38 11.89 -10.15
N GLY A 100 8.53 11.27 -10.42
CA GLY A 100 9.69 11.22 -9.53
C GLY A 100 9.60 10.14 -8.44
N CYS A 101 8.56 9.30 -8.45
CA CYS A 101 8.40 8.20 -7.51
C CYS A 101 7.54 7.08 -8.10
N ALA A 102 7.49 5.95 -7.40
CA ALA A 102 6.62 4.83 -7.72
C ALA A 102 6.05 4.15 -6.47
N GLY A 103 5.10 3.26 -6.66
CA GLY A 103 4.59 2.40 -5.60
C GLY A 103 3.66 1.33 -6.14
N THR A 104 3.37 0.34 -5.31
CA THR A 104 2.38 -0.70 -5.60
C THR A 104 1.16 -0.49 -4.71
N LEU A 105 -0.01 -0.38 -5.34
CA LEU A 105 -1.30 -0.35 -4.66
C LEU A 105 -1.66 -1.77 -4.26
N ASP A 106 -2.09 -2.01 -3.01
CA ASP A 106 -2.58 -3.36 -2.67
C ASP A 106 -3.81 -3.67 -3.52
N ARG A 107 -4.88 -2.86 -3.42
CA ARG A 107 -6.09 -3.01 -4.24
C ARG A 107 -6.61 -1.68 -4.72
N LEU A 108 -7.07 -1.66 -5.98
CA LEU A 108 -7.97 -0.62 -6.48
C LEU A 108 -9.36 -1.23 -6.62
N VAL A 109 -10.36 -0.62 -6.00
CA VAL A 109 -11.73 -1.17 -5.97
C VAL A 109 -12.79 -0.15 -6.31
N LEU A 110 -13.95 -0.61 -6.75
CA LEU A 110 -15.18 0.16 -6.76
C LEU A 110 -16.07 -0.30 -5.59
N LEU A 111 -16.57 0.66 -4.81
CA LEU A 111 -17.49 0.36 -3.70
C LEU A 111 -18.93 0.58 -4.18
N PRO A 112 -19.89 -0.30 -3.85
CA PRO A 112 -21.23 -0.26 -4.46
C PRO A 112 -22.04 1.01 -4.14
N TRP A 113 -21.63 1.79 -3.13
CA TRP A 113 -22.28 3.05 -2.74
C TRP A 113 -21.57 4.31 -3.26
N ASP A 114 -20.44 4.21 -3.98
CA ASP A 114 -19.73 5.38 -4.52
C ASP A 114 -19.04 5.02 -5.85
N PRO A 115 -19.31 5.76 -6.95
CA PRO A 115 -18.76 5.45 -8.26
C PRO A 115 -17.27 5.79 -8.41
N ARG A 116 -16.65 6.46 -7.43
CA ARG A 116 -15.22 6.79 -7.48
C ARG A 116 -14.37 5.59 -7.04
N PRO A 117 -13.33 5.22 -7.82
CA PRO A 117 -12.39 4.19 -7.40
C PRO A 117 -11.75 4.52 -6.04
N CYS A 118 -11.56 3.48 -5.23
CA CYS A 118 -10.95 3.55 -3.91
C CYS A 118 -9.67 2.72 -3.92
N VAL A 119 -8.55 3.35 -3.57
CA VAL A 119 -7.34 2.63 -3.19
C VAL A 119 -7.53 2.08 -1.77
N ILE A 120 -7.35 0.78 -1.63
CA ILE A 120 -7.31 0.08 -0.35
C ILE A 120 -5.85 -0.25 -0.04
N ASP A 121 -5.48 -0.01 1.21
CA ASP A 121 -4.21 -0.44 1.82
C ASP A 121 -4.54 -1.39 2.97
N LEU A 122 -4.18 -2.65 2.80
CA LEU A 122 -4.41 -3.72 3.76
C LEU A 122 -3.35 -3.64 4.86
N LYS A 123 -3.76 -3.87 6.10
CA LYS A 123 -2.86 -3.78 7.26
C LYS A 123 -3.13 -4.90 8.25
N THR A 124 -2.10 -5.66 8.61
CA THR A 124 -2.15 -6.68 9.67
C THR A 124 -1.88 -6.11 11.07
N GLY A 125 -1.46 -4.84 11.15
CA GLY A 125 -1.09 -4.15 12.38
C GLY A 125 -2.07 -3.07 12.84
N LYS A 126 -1.70 -2.35 13.91
CA LYS A 126 -2.46 -1.20 14.41
C LYS A 126 -2.39 -0.03 13.43
N ALA A 127 -3.41 0.83 13.47
CA ALA A 127 -3.40 2.10 12.75
C ALA A 127 -2.18 2.95 13.11
N LYS A 128 -1.60 3.61 12.11
CA LYS A 128 -0.46 4.52 12.25
C LYS A 128 -0.75 5.82 11.51
N LEU A 129 -0.17 6.91 12.01
CA LEU A 129 -0.36 8.25 11.46
C LEU A 129 0.14 8.39 10.01
N TRP A 130 1.06 7.53 9.57
CA TRP A 130 1.60 7.57 8.22
C TRP A 130 0.78 6.78 7.18
N HIS A 131 -0.19 5.95 7.59
CA HIS A 131 -1.05 5.21 6.66
C HIS A 131 -1.84 6.13 5.71
N PRO A 132 -2.51 7.21 6.17
CA PRO A 132 -3.13 8.17 5.24
C PRO A 132 -2.11 8.80 4.29
N LEU A 133 -0.90 9.11 4.77
CA LEU A 133 0.16 9.70 3.94
C LEU A 133 0.65 8.73 2.85
N GLN A 134 0.74 7.43 3.16
CA GLN A 134 1.07 6.40 2.17
C GLN A 134 0.00 6.35 1.07
N LEU A 135 -1.28 6.30 1.44
CA LEU A 135 -2.39 6.31 0.48
C LEU A 135 -2.44 7.60 -0.36
N ALA A 136 -2.10 8.75 0.23
CA ALA A 136 -1.98 10.01 -0.50
C ALA A 136 -0.80 9.98 -1.48
N GLY A 137 0.34 9.38 -1.07
CA GLY A 137 1.49 9.15 -1.93
C GLY A 137 1.19 8.24 -3.11
N TYR A 138 0.34 7.22 -2.92
CA TYR A 138 -0.15 6.39 -4.00
C TYR A 138 -1.04 7.14 -4.99
N CYS A 139 -1.97 7.99 -4.51
CA CYS A 139 -2.77 8.85 -5.38
C CYS A 139 -1.89 9.81 -6.18
N TYR A 140 -0.87 10.39 -5.53
CA TYR A 140 0.12 11.23 -6.18
C TYR A 140 0.92 10.46 -7.24
N ALA A 141 1.44 9.27 -6.92
CA ALA A 141 2.18 8.43 -7.86
C ALA A 141 1.31 8.06 -9.08
N ALA A 142 0.04 7.73 -8.86
CA ALA A 142 -0.90 7.41 -9.91
C ALA A 142 -1.34 8.62 -10.75
N GLN A 143 -1.11 9.85 -10.28
CA GLN A 143 -1.69 11.09 -10.84
C GLN A 143 -3.22 11.00 -10.97
N LYS A 144 -3.88 10.45 -9.94
CA LYS A 144 -5.33 10.22 -9.88
C LYS A 144 -5.89 10.60 -8.52
N GLU A 145 -7.15 11.03 -8.53
CA GLU A 145 -7.92 11.24 -7.30
C GLU A 145 -8.72 9.98 -6.99
N TYR A 146 -8.23 9.19 -6.04
CA TYR A 146 -8.93 8.01 -5.53
C TYR A 146 -9.46 8.29 -4.12
N ARG A 147 -10.57 7.62 -3.77
CA ARG A 147 -10.91 7.45 -2.36
C ARG A 147 -9.83 6.63 -1.67
N ARG A 148 -9.59 6.87 -0.39
CA ARG A 148 -8.51 6.24 0.37
C ARG A 148 -9.08 5.50 1.56
N MET A 149 -8.80 4.20 1.66
CA MET A 149 -9.24 3.37 2.78
C MET A 149 -8.13 2.45 3.26
N ALA A 150 -7.91 2.42 4.58
CA ALA A 150 -7.15 1.34 5.19
C ALA A 150 -8.10 0.24 5.68
N VAL A 151 -7.75 -1.01 5.40
CA VAL A 151 -8.45 -2.20 5.92
C VAL A 151 -7.53 -2.91 6.90
N TYR A 152 -7.86 -2.79 8.19
CA TYR A 152 -7.12 -3.43 9.27
C TYR A 152 -7.68 -4.81 9.54
N ILE A 153 -6.92 -5.86 9.23
CA ILE A 153 -7.26 -7.26 9.50
C ILE A 153 -6.42 -7.81 10.66
N ASN A 154 -6.95 -8.76 11.41
CA ASN A 154 -6.25 -9.33 12.56
C ASN A 154 -6.35 -10.86 12.65
N GLY A 155 -5.52 -11.44 13.52
CA GLY A 155 -5.46 -12.88 13.76
C GLY A 155 -6.69 -13.50 14.44
N TYR A 156 -7.71 -12.70 14.77
CA TYR A 156 -9.00 -13.17 15.29
C TYR A 156 -10.07 -13.27 14.20
N GLY A 157 -9.70 -13.03 12.94
CA GLY A 157 -10.66 -13.05 11.83
C GLY A 157 -11.57 -11.84 11.78
N ALA A 158 -11.22 -10.74 12.45
CA ALA A 158 -11.99 -9.49 12.42
C ALA A 158 -11.29 -8.44 11.57
N PHE A 159 -12.09 -7.55 10.96
CA PHE A 159 -11.59 -6.41 10.23
C PHE A 159 -12.16 -5.09 10.77
N ARG A 160 -11.46 -3.99 10.54
CA ARG A 160 -11.93 -2.62 10.72
C ARG A 160 -11.49 -1.79 9.52
N THR A 161 -12.37 -0.93 9.02
CA THR A 161 -12.05 0.01 7.94
C THR A 161 -11.85 1.41 8.50
N GLU A 162 -10.95 2.17 7.89
CA GLU A 162 -10.81 3.61 8.12
C GLU A 162 -10.74 4.33 6.78
N GLU A 163 -11.64 5.27 6.55
CA GLU A 163 -11.63 6.10 5.34
C GLU A 163 -10.94 7.43 5.63
N PHE A 164 -10.05 7.85 4.74
CA PHE A 164 -9.32 9.12 4.89
C PHE A 164 -9.88 10.14 3.90
N ARG A 165 -10.32 11.29 4.44
CA ARG A 165 -10.95 12.38 3.67
C ARG A 165 -10.09 13.64 3.58
N GLU A 166 -8.99 13.72 4.34
CA GLU A 166 -8.12 14.90 4.39
C GLU A 166 -7.11 14.93 3.23
N ASP A 167 -7.58 14.78 1.99
CA ASP A 167 -6.73 14.54 0.81
C ASP A 167 -5.69 15.65 0.57
N GLU A 168 -6.10 16.92 0.64
CA GLU A 168 -5.17 18.01 0.37
C GLU A 168 -4.03 18.13 1.39
N ARG A 169 -4.32 17.89 2.67
CA ARG A 169 -3.32 17.99 3.75
C ARG A 169 -2.30 16.87 3.59
N ASP A 170 -2.79 15.64 3.41
CA ASP A 170 -1.94 14.46 3.27
C ASP A 170 -1.07 14.55 2.01
N GLN A 171 -1.66 14.99 0.88
CA GLN A 171 -0.91 15.22 -0.36
C GLN A 171 0.15 16.31 -0.22
N ARG A 172 -0.15 17.44 0.46
CA ARG A 172 0.85 18.49 0.71
C ARG A 172 2.02 17.97 1.53
N ILE A 173 1.76 17.16 2.57
CA ILE A 173 2.80 16.54 3.38
C ILE A 173 3.65 15.59 2.54
N PHE A 174 3.02 14.71 1.77
CA PHE A 174 3.74 13.76 0.91
C PHE A 174 4.61 14.47 -0.14
N ARG A 175 4.07 15.47 -0.84
CA ARG A 175 4.84 16.25 -1.83
C ARG A 175 6.04 16.95 -1.19
N GLY A 176 5.88 17.55 -0.01
CA GLY A 176 6.98 18.14 0.72
C GLY A 176 8.08 17.14 1.08
N ALA A 177 7.70 15.89 1.41
CA ALA A 177 8.66 14.82 1.67
C ALA A 177 9.45 14.40 0.41
N LEU A 178 8.76 14.29 -0.73
CA LEU A 178 9.39 13.99 -2.02
C LEU A 178 10.35 15.12 -2.44
N ASP A 179 9.91 16.37 -2.35
CA ASP A 179 10.74 17.54 -2.67
C ASP A 179 12.01 17.61 -1.82
N PHE A 180 11.89 17.33 -0.52
CA PHE A 180 13.04 17.26 0.38
C PHE A 180 14.05 16.21 -0.07
N MET A 181 13.60 14.99 -0.36
CA MET A 181 14.47 13.90 -0.79
C MET A 181 15.12 14.21 -2.16
N ASN A 182 14.39 14.80 -3.10
CA ASN A 182 14.94 15.22 -4.40
C ASN A 182 16.04 16.28 -4.26
N ARG A 183 15.89 17.20 -3.29
CA ARG A 183 16.93 18.20 -2.97
C ARG A 183 18.17 17.54 -2.37
N GLU A 184 18.03 16.57 -1.46
CA GLU A 184 19.19 15.86 -0.91
C GLU A 184 19.99 15.14 -2.01
N LEU A 185 19.29 14.43 -2.91
CA LEU A 185 19.91 13.74 -4.05
C LEU A 185 20.65 14.70 -4.98
N SER A 186 20.06 15.87 -5.25
CA SER A 186 20.66 16.91 -6.10
C SER A 186 21.86 17.60 -5.44
N ALA A 187 21.88 17.69 -4.11
CA ALA A 187 22.95 18.31 -3.32
C ALA A 187 24.19 17.42 -3.16
N GLY A 188 24.28 16.30 -3.89
CA GLY A 188 25.45 15.42 -3.88
C GLY A 188 25.66 14.67 -2.57
N HIS A 189 24.69 14.68 -1.65
CA HIS A 189 24.68 13.79 -0.50
C HIS A 189 24.37 12.38 -1.00
N ARG A 190 25.41 11.70 -1.51
CA ARG A 190 25.32 10.30 -1.89
C ARG A 190 25.03 9.47 -0.64
N ILE A 191 24.00 8.64 -0.82
CA ILE A 191 23.54 7.55 0.05
C ILE A 191 24.69 6.57 0.30
#